data_AF-A0A178ZWY7-F1
#
_entry.id   AF-A0A178ZWY7-F1
#
_cell.length_a   1.000
_cell.length_b   1.000
_cell.length_c   1.000
_cell.angle_alpha   90.00
_cell.angle_beta   90.00
_cell.angle_gamma   90.00
#
_symmetry.space_group_name_H-M   'P 1'
#
loop_
_entity.id
_entity.type
_entity.pdbx_description
1 polymer ?
#
loop_
_entity_poly.entity_id
_entity_poly.type
_entity_poly.pdbx_seq_one_letter_code
_entity_poly.pdbx_strand_id
1 'polypeptide(L)'
;MAVELGVTQGPANITQHEMILASPGEPVPAEPSSASQNCHTKSWSLDLKRAYIGAFVISILKPSKLINKQYLNECAASLVADPQYPSDETLLHVVRSLQISELTSDLFDHGSKEKLCGFNDEQVQIFVNTLSRQLEESKAALPPSLRSLGYIVRQFYIGRAYIHEVGLYGNIQGQPLSLTRMSIICECLSSASRYLSHVLDCSLEHMADWTCSDWRSINFIVMLSTKCSIILNSNPSWATSDTSQRAAWLDKCIDTLCSRLNEFQSLAPAGLNYYEGNHFEKLISNWKDVKAYHQRWIRGISLSEAAPTDSEYSDIFSISSFWGFQGQGIDV
;
A
#
# COMPACT_ATOMS: atom_id res chain seq x y z
N MET A 1 -17.36 23.80 -3.22
CA MET A 1 -16.20 22.94 -3.52
C MET A 1 -16.46 21.82 -4.53
N ALA A 2 -17.18 20.72 -4.23
CA ALA A 2 -17.34 19.62 -5.22
C ALA A 2 -18.08 20.01 -6.52
N VAL A 3 -19.04 20.95 -6.42
CA VAL A 3 -19.79 21.50 -7.58
C VAL A 3 -18.96 22.52 -8.37
N GLU A 4 -18.09 23.28 -7.71
CA GLU A 4 -17.16 24.23 -8.37
C GLU A 4 -16.01 23.50 -9.09
N LEU A 5 -15.73 22.27 -8.68
CA LEU A 5 -14.76 21.37 -9.29
C LEU A 5 -15.38 20.46 -10.37
N GLY A 6 -16.65 20.65 -10.76
CA GLY A 6 -17.23 19.92 -11.90
C GLY A 6 -17.35 18.39 -11.73
N VAL A 7 -17.37 17.88 -10.49
CA VAL A 7 -17.41 16.43 -10.18
C VAL A 7 -18.78 15.79 -10.47
N THR A 8 -19.74 16.53 -11.02
CA THR A 8 -21.11 16.04 -11.26
C THR A 8 -21.32 15.28 -12.58
N GLN A 9 -20.28 15.12 -13.40
CA GLN A 9 -20.40 14.41 -14.67
C GLN A 9 -19.45 13.22 -14.71
N GLY A 10 -19.95 12.05 -14.31
CA GLY A 10 -19.32 10.79 -14.65
C GLY A 10 -19.32 10.59 -16.17
N PRO A 11 -18.34 9.86 -16.75
CA PRO A 11 -18.37 9.51 -18.16
C PRO A 11 -19.66 8.74 -18.44
N ALA A 12 -20.50 9.26 -19.33
CA ALA A 12 -21.67 8.54 -19.80
C ALA A 12 -21.19 7.27 -20.50
N ASN A 13 -21.28 6.14 -19.82
CA ASN A 13 -21.23 4.83 -20.44
C ASN A 13 -22.50 4.71 -21.28
N ILE A 14 -22.44 5.17 -22.53
CA ILE A 14 -23.45 4.82 -23.53
C ILE A 14 -23.28 3.32 -23.77
N THR A 15 -24.12 2.53 -23.11
CA THR A 15 -24.19 1.11 -23.39
C THR A 15 -24.89 0.93 -24.74
N GLN A 16 -24.43 -0.04 -25.54
CA GLN A 16 -24.98 -0.36 -26.87
C GLN A 16 -26.51 -0.56 -26.87
N HIS A 17 -27.10 -0.81 -25.69
CA HIS A 17 -28.53 -0.97 -25.48
C HIS A 17 -29.35 0.32 -25.69
N GLU A 18 -28.77 1.51 -25.48
CA GLU A 18 -29.45 2.79 -25.72
C GLU A 18 -29.49 3.16 -27.21
N MET A 19 -28.51 2.67 -27.98
CA MET A 19 -28.44 2.90 -29.43
C MET A 19 -29.49 2.09 -30.21
N ILE A 20 -30.03 1.02 -29.61
CA ILE A 20 -31.01 0.11 -30.24
C ILE A 20 -32.46 0.60 -30.02
N LEU A 21 -32.72 1.43 -29.02
CA LEU A 21 -34.07 1.93 -28.70
C LEU A 21 -34.48 3.17 -29.52
N ALA A 22 -33.58 3.74 -30.32
CA ALA A 22 -33.91 4.78 -31.29
C ALA A 22 -34.63 4.14 -32.50
N SER A 23 -35.92 3.85 -32.35
CA SER A 23 -36.77 3.39 -33.45
C SER A 23 -37.00 4.53 -34.47
N PRO A 24 -36.90 4.25 -35.78
CA PRO A 24 -37.04 5.28 -36.81
C PRO A 24 -38.51 5.52 -37.13
N GLY A 25 -39.04 6.67 -36.68
CA GLY A 25 -40.28 7.22 -37.24
C GLY A 25 -41.27 7.73 -36.21
N GLU A 26 -40.97 8.87 -35.59
CA GLU A 26 -42.01 9.80 -35.12
C GLU A 26 -41.57 11.25 -35.40
N PRO A 27 -42.51 12.16 -35.75
CA PRO A 27 -42.17 13.48 -36.27
C PRO A 27 -41.86 14.47 -35.14
N VAL A 28 -40.69 15.10 -35.26
CA VAL A 28 -40.19 16.16 -34.38
C VAL A 28 -41.09 17.41 -34.45
N PRO A 29 -41.66 17.90 -33.33
CA PRO A 29 -42.14 19.27 -33.26
C PRO A 29 -40.95 20.22 -33.19
N ALA A 30 -40.96 21.25 -34.03
CA ALA A 30 -39.92 22.27 -34.09
C ALA A 30 -39.75 23.00 -32.74
N GLU A 31 -38.56 22.91 -32.17
CA GLU A 31 -38.09 23.77 -31.07
C GLU A 31 -36.74 24.42 -31.43
N PRO A 32 -36.44 25.59 -30.85
CA PRO A 32 -35.63 26.63 -31.47
C PRO A 32 -34.15 26.29 -31.58
N SER A 33 -33.63 26.62 -32.77
CA SER A 33 -32.26 26.54 -33.22
C SER A 33 -31.30 27.43 -32.41
N SER A 34 -30.91 27.03 -31.20
CA SER A 34 -29.71 27.58 -30.53
C SER A 34 -29.25 26.80 -29.29
N ALA A 35 -29.27 25.46 -29.30
CA ALA A 35 -28.75 24.68 -28.17
C ALA A 35 -28.01 23.38 -28.55
N SER A 36 -27.67 23.16 -29.83
CA SER A 36 -27.13 21.87 -30.30
C SER A 36 -25.67 21.94 -30.78
N GLN A 37 -24.87 22.86 -30.25
CA GLN A 37 -23.42 22.93 -30.50
C GLN A 37 -22.71 23.45 -29.24
N ASN A 38 -22.70 22.66 -28.17
CA ASN A 38 -21.76 22.82 -27.05
C ASN A 38 -21.67 21.57 -26.14
N CYS A 39 -21.91 20.37 -26.68
CA CYS A 39 -21.54 19.13 -25.99
C CYS A 39 -20.09 18.73 -26.33
N HIS A 40 -19.16 19.69 -26.25
CA HIS A 40 -17.76 19.34 -26.07
C HIS A 40 -17.64 18.94 -24.60
N THR A 41 -17.55 17.63 -24.35
CA THR A 41 -17.14 17.04 -23.08
C THR A 41 -15.95 17.81 -22.55
N LYS A 42 -16.17 18.68 -21.55
CA LYS A 42 -15.11 19.52 -20.99
C LYS A 42 -14.16 18.58 -20.27
N SER A 43 -13.02 18.28 -20.88
CA SER A 43 -11.97 17.48 -20.24
C SER A 43 -11.63 18.12 -18.90
N TRP A 44 -11.55 17.30 -17.85
CA TRP A 44 -11.21 17.81 -16.51
C TRP A 44 -9.91 18.62 -16.55
N SER A 45 -9.85 19.69 -15.75
CA SER A 45 -8.61 20.45 -15.60
C SER A 45 -7.50 19.55 -15.06
N LEU A 46 -6.24 19.93 -15.29
CA LEU A 46 -5.09 19.18 -14.78
C LEU A 46 -5.13 19.06 -13.25
N ASP A 47 -5.62 20.09 -12.55
CA ASP A 47 -5.79 20.05 -11.08
C ASP A 47 -6.82 19.01 -10.63
N LEU A 48 -7.94 18.90 -11.34
CA LEU A 48 -8.95 17.87 -11.09
C LEU A 48 -8.40 16.47 -11.29
N LYS A 49 -7.58 16.28 -12.33
CA LYS A 49 -6.93 15.00 -12.60
C LYS A 49 -5.93 14.63 -11.52
N ARG A 50 -5.12 15.59 -11.02
CA ARG A 50 -4.23 15.39 -9.88
C ARG A 50 -5.01 15.03 -8.62
N ALA A 51 -6.09 15.76 -8.33
CA ALA A 51 -6.95 15.47 -7.19
C ALA A 51 -7.58 14.06 -7.29
N TYR A 52 -8.00 13.64 -8.48
CA TYR A 52 -8.55 12.31 -8.72
C TYR A 52 -7.51 11.20 -8.50
N ILE A 53 -6.27 11.39 -9.00
CA ILE A 53 -5.17 10.46 -8.74
C ILE A 53 -4.82 10.45 -7.24
N GLY A 54 -4.77 11.60 -6.59
CA GLY A 54 -4.54 11.68 -5.14
C GLY A 54 -5.61 10.95 -4.34
N ALA A 55 -6.89 11.07 -4.75
CA ALA A 55 -7.98 10.32 -4.16
C ALA A 55 -7.81 8.81 -4.36
N PHE A 56 -7.36 8.36 -5.54
CA PHE A 56 -7.02 6.95 -5.76
C PHE A 56 -5.90 6.48 -4.82
N VAL A 57 -4.80 7.23 -4.73
CA VAL A 57 -3.67 6.90 -3.83
C VAL A 57 -4.13 6.76 -2.38
N ILE A 58 -5.00 7.65 -1.91
CA ILE A 58 -5.57 7.61 -0.56
C ILE A 58 -6.65 6.50 -0.43
N SER A 59 -7.35 6.15 -1.51
CA SER A 59 -8.39 5.11 -1.47
C SER A 59 -7.84 3.69 -1.36
N ILE A 60 -6.55 3.47 -1.62
CA ILE A 60 -5.94 2.15 -1.41
C ILE A 60 -6.01 1.74 0.06
N LEU A 61 -6.15 2.73 0.95
CA LEU A 61 -6.42 2.52 2.38
C LEU A 61 -7.79 1.89 2.67
N LYS A 62 -8.75 2.00 1.73
CA LYS A 62 -10.10 1.44 1.77
C LYS A 62 -10.59 1.25 0.32
N PRO A 63 -10.37 0.07 -0.29
CA PRO A 63 -10.68 -0.16 -1.69
C PRO A 63 -12.10 0.31 -2.02
N SER A 64 -12.20 1.40 -2.77
CA SER A 64 -13.48 1.93 -3.21
C SER A 64 -13.73 1.42 -4.62
N LYS A 65 -14.83 0.68 -4.82
CA LYS A 65 -15.24 0.19 -6.14
C LYS A 65 -15.65 1.31 -7.12
N LEU A 66 -15.46 2.57 -6.74
CA LEU A 66 -15.95 3.76 -7.43
C LEU A 66 -14.91 4.36 -8.39
N ILE A 67 -13.69 3.81 -8.46
CA ILE A 67 -12.61 4.37 -9.28
C ILE A 67 -12.61 3.73 -10.67
N ASN A 68 -12.79 4.57 -11.68
CA ASN A 68 -12.66 4.17 -13.07
C ASN A 68 -11.17 4.05 -13.41
N LYS A 69 -10.66 2.82 -13.45
CA LYS A 69 -9.23 2.54 -13.70
C LYS A 69 -8.75 3.00 -15.08
N GLN A 70 -9.61 2.93 -16.09
CA GLN A 70 -9.28 3.43 -17.43
C GLN A 70 -9.10 4.94 -17.41
N TYR A 71 -10.08 5.66 -16.85
CA TYR A 71 -10.02 7.11 -16.77
C TYR A 71 -8.88 7.60 -15.87
N LEU A 72 -8.53 6.85 -14.82
CA LEU A 72 -7.35 7.14 -13.98
C LEU A 72 -6.05 7.10 -14.80
N ASN A 73 -5.90 6.11 -15.68
CA ASN A 73 -4.74 5.99 -16.57
C ASN A 73 -4.71 7.11 -17.61
N GLU A 74 -5.85 7.50 -18.16
CA GLU A 74 -5.97 8.64 -19.09
C GLU A 74 -5.61 9.96 -18.39
N CYS A 75 -6.09 10.16 -17.15
CA CYS A 75 -5.72 11.30 -16.32
C CYS A 75 -4.20 11.38 -16.14
N ALA A 76 -3.58 10.29 -15.70
CA ALA A 76 -2.14 10.24 -15.46
C ALA A 76 -1.31 10.43 -16.74
N ALA A 77 -1.72 9.81 -17.85
CA ALA A 77 -1.06 10.00 -19.14
C ALA A 77 -1.13 11.46 -19.62
N SER A 78 -2.25 12.14 -19.39
CA SER A 78 -2.39 13.55 -19.77
C SER A 78 -1.54 14.50 -18.93
N LEU A 79 -1.27 14.17 -17.66
CA LEU A 79 -0.35 14.95 -16.81
C LEU A 79 1.10 14.81 -17.27
N VAL A 80 1.49 13.62 -17.76
CA VAL A 80 2.81 13.40 -18.36
C VAL A 80 2.95 14.13 -19.70
N ALA A 81 1.87 14.25 -20.47
CA ALA A 81 1.87 14.93 -21.75
C ALA A 81 1.97 16.47 -21.64
N ASP A 82 1.44 17.04 -20.56
CA ASP A 82 1.46 18.48 -20.26
C ASP A 82 1.82 18.73 -18.77
N PRO A 83 3.09 18.50 -18.39
CA PRO A 83 3.51 18.56 -16.99
C PRO A 83 3.60 20.02 -16.51
N GLN A 84 2.96 20.32 -15.38
CA GLN A 84 3.07 21.62 -14.69
C GLN A 84 3.89 21.51 -13.40
N TYR A 85 3.98 20.30 -12.83
CA TYR A 85 4.75 20.02 -11.62
C TYR A 85 5.67 18.81 -11.82
N PRO A 86 6.81 18.74 -11.12
CA PRO A 86 7.70 17.56 -11.18
C PRO A 86 7.01 16.24 -10.80
N SER A 87 5.99 16.31 -9.95
CA SER A 87 5.19 15.15 -9.56
C SER A 87 4.39 14.57 -10.72
N ASP A 88 3.99 15.36 -11.72
CA ASP A 88 3.14 14.92 -12.83
C ASP A 88 3.76 13.76 -13.61
N GLU A 89 5.07 13.82 -13.84
CA GLU A 89 5.82 12.73 -14.49
C GLU A 89 5.85 11.46 -13.63
N THR A 90 5.91 11.61 -12.31
CA THR A 90 5.96 10.47 -11.38
C THR A 90 4.60 9.82 -11.15
N LEU A 91 3.50 10.58 -11.24
CA LEU A 91 2.16 10.13 -10.87
C LEU A 91 1.69 8.94 -11.72
N LEU A 92 2.03 8.90 -13.01
CA LEU A 92 1.73 7.75 -13.87
C LEU A 92 2.36 6.45 -13.34
N HIS A 93 3.60 6.52 -12.89
CA HIS A 93 4.31 5.36 -12.39
C HIS A 93 3.80 4.92 -11.02
N VAL A 94 3.43 5.88 -10.17
CA VAL A 94 2.78 5.62 -8.88
C VAL A 94 1.44 4.92 -9.11
N VAL A 95 0.59 5.43 -10.00
CA VAL A 95 -0.70 4.81 -10.34
C VAL A 95 -0.51 3.37 -10.80
N ARG A 96 0.43 3.10 -11.71
CA ARG A 96 0.70 1.74 -12.19
C ARG A 96 1.16 0.80 -11.08
N SER A 97 2.07 1.26 -10.22
CA SER A 97 2.55 0.44 -9.08
C SER A 97 1.40 0.10 -8.14
N LEU A 98 0.54 1.07 -7.86
CA LEU A 98 -0.59 0.92 -6.95
C LEU A 98 -1.71 0.05 -7.53
N GLN A 99 -1.92 0.07 -8.85
CA GLN A 99 -2.84 -0.85 -9.52
C GLN A 99 -2.37 -2.32 -9.42
N ILE A 100 -1.06 -2.57 -9.40
CA ILE A 100 -0.52 -3.92 -9.15
C ILE A 100 -0.79 -4.34 -7.70
N SER A 101 -0.64 -3.44 -6.73
CA SER A 101 -1.01 -3.71 -5.34
C SER A 101 -2.52 -3.99 -5.22
N GLU A 102 -3.37 -3.21 -5.87
CA GLU A 102 -4.83 -3.45 -5.89
C GLU A 102 -5.16 -4.82 -6.52
N LEU A 103 -4.52 -5.19 -7.63
CA LEU A 103 -4.68 -6.50 -8.24
C LEU A 103 -4.25 -7.64 -7.30
N THR A 104 -3.18 -7.43 -6.54
CA THR A 104 -2.72 -8.37 -5.51
C THR A 104 -3.79 -8.52 -4.42
N SER A 105 -4.32 -7.39 -3.93
CA SER A 105 -5.40 -7.33 -2.95
C SER A 105 -6.65 -8.07 -3.42
N ASP A 106 -7.08 -7.84 -4.67
CA ASP A 106 -8.26 -8.48 -5.28
C ASP A 106 -8.05 -9.99 -5.49
N LEU A 107 -6.85 -10.40 -5.93
CA LEU A 107 -6.56 -11.79 -6.25
C LEU A 107 -6.48 -12.69 -5.02
N PHE A 108 -5.85 -12.20 -3.94
CA PHE A 108 -5.62 -12.97 -2.72
C PHE A 108 -6.61 -12.63 -1.59
N ASP A 109 -7.55 -11.71 -1.84
CA ASP A 109 -8.54 -11.22 -0.88
C ASP A 109 -7.88 -10.71 0.41
N HIS A 110 -6.91 -9.79 0.27
CA HIS A 110 -6.15 -9.21 1.41
C HIS A 110 -7.05 -8.55 2.49
N GLY A 111 -8.33 -8.31 2.19
CA GLY A 111 -9.30 -7.71 3.10
C GLY A 111 -10.11 -8.68 3.96
N SER A 112 -10.21 -9.97 3.59
CA SER A 112 -10.96 -10.93 4.38
C SER A 112 -10.05 -11.67 5.35
N LYS A 113 -10.28 -11.42 6.64
CA LYS A 113 -9.52 -12.03 7.74
C LYS A 113 -9.50 -13.54 7.55
N GLU A 114 -8.29 -14.12 7.54
CA GLU A 114 -8.06 -15.54 7.83
C GLU A 114 -8.59 -16.57 6.83
N LYS A 115 -9.02 -16.17 5.62
CA LYS A 115 -9.29 -17.19 4.60
C LYS A 115 -7.97 -17.74 4.06
N LEU A 116 -7.78 -19.04 4.25
CA LEU A 116 -6.93 -19.85 3.37
C LEU A 116 -7.31 -19.49 1.94
N CYS A 117 -6.44 -18.72 1.29
CA CYS A 117 -6.60 -18.48 -0.13
C CYS A 117 -6.70 -19.86 -0.77
N GLY A 118 -7.79 -20.16 -1.50
CA GLY A 118 -8.08 -21.49 -2.02
C GLY A 118 -7.07 -22.01 -3.06
N PHE A 119 -5.93 -21.34 -3.16
CA PHE A 119 -4.81 -21.66 -4.02
C PHE A 119 -3.79 -22.54 -3.29
N ASN A 120 -3.34 -23.58 -3.97
CA ASN A 120 -2.16 -24.33 -3.54
C ASN A 120 -0.88 -23.52 -3.76
N ASP A 121 0.24 -24.02 -3.25
CA ASP A 121 1.53 -23.31 -3.29
C ASP A 121 2.04 -23.05 -4.72
N GLU A 122 1.78 -23.97 -5.65
CA GLU A 122 2.17 -23.80 -7.06
C GLU A 122 1.41 -22.64 -7.72
N GLN A 123 0.09 -22.58 -7.48
CA GLN A 123 -0.76 -21.48 -7.95
C GLN A 123 -0.33 -20.15 -7.36
N VAL A 124 -0.08 -20.10 -6.05
CA VAL A 124 0.43 -18.89 -5.38
C VAL A 124 1.75 -18.46 -6.00
N GLN A 125 2.69 -19.38 -6.22
CA GLN A 125 3.98 -19.06 -6.83
C GLN A 125 3.82 -18.48 -8.25
N ILE A 126 2.94 -19.05 -9.07
CA ILE A 126 2.66 -18.56 -10.43
C ILE A 126 2.11 -17.12 -10.38
N PHE A 127 1.16 -16.85 -9.50
CA PHE A 127 0.58 -15.52 -9.35
C PHE A 127 1.58 -14.50 -8.82
N VAL A 128 2.33 -14.85 -7.77
CA VAL A 128 3.41 -14.00 -7.22
C VAL A 128 4.46 -13.68 -8.29
N ASN A 129 4.89 -14.68 -9.07
CA ASN A 129 5.85 -14.47 -10.17
C ASN A 129 5.28 -13.55 -11.25
N THR A 130 3.99 -13.70 -11.58
CA THR A 130 3.33 -12.88 -12.59
C THR A 130 3.24 -11.42 -12.15
N LEU A 131 2.78 -11.17 -10.92
CA LEU A 131 2.68 -9.83 -10.34
C LEU A 131 4.05 -9.18 -10.17
N SER A 132 5.04 -9.94 -9.70
CA SER A 132 6.42 -9.46 -9.54
C SER A 132 7.02 -9.07 -10.89
N ARG A 133 6.80 -9.86 -11.94
CA ARG A 133 7.24 -9.52 -13.29
C ARG A 133 6.60 -8.23 -13.79
N GLN A 134 5.29 -8.04 -13.60
CA GLN A 134 4.63 -6.78 -13.98
C GLN A 134 5.22 -5.57 -13.24
N LEU A 135 5.56 -5.73 -11.96
CA LEU A 135 6.21 -4.67 -11.19
C LEU A 135 7.63 -4.36 -11.69
N GLU A 136 8.41 -5.37 -12.04
CA GLU A 136 9.74 -5.20 -12.64
C GLU A 136 9.66 -4.54 -14.02
N GLU A 137 8.70 -4.92 -14.86
CA GLU A 137 8.45 -4.29 -16.17
C GLU A 137 8.06 -2.82 -16.00
N SER A 138 7.21 -2.51 -15.01
CA SER A 138 6.84 -1.13 -14.67
C SER A 138 8.06 -0.29 -14.24
N LYS A 139 8.95 -0.87 -13.42
CA LYS A 139 10.23 -0.23 -13.04
C LYS A 139 11.17 -0.08 -14.23
N ALA A 140 11.28 -1.08 -15.09
CA ALA A 140 12.14 -1.05 -16.27
C ALA A 140 11.67 -0.02 -17.31
N ALA A 141 10.37 0.30 -17.34
CA ALA A 141 9.79 1.34 -18.18
C ALA A 141 10.00 2.77 -17.64
N LEU A 142 10.58 2.95 -16.46
CA LEU A 142 10.86 4.28 -15.90
C LEU A 142 11.90 5.04 -16.75
N PRO A 143 11.68 6.34 -17.02
CA PRO A 143 12.71 7.23 -17.52
C PRO A 143 13.96 7.21 -16.61
N PRO A 144 15.18 7.32 -17.17
CA PRO A 144 16.42 7.28 -16.38
C PRO A 144 16.45 8.29 -15.22
N SER A 145 15.87 9.47 -15.41
CA SER A 145 15.75 10.53 -14.40
C SER A 145 14.93 10.12 -13.17
N LEU A 146 13.96 9.21 -13.33
CA LEU A 146 13.06 8.80 -12.25
C LEU A 146 13.54 7.56 -11.50
N ARG A 147 14.46 6.78 -12.08
CA ARG A 147 14.90 5.48 -11.51
C ARG A 147 15.62 5.61 -10.17
N SER A 148 16.30 6.73 -9.95
CA SER A 148 17.06 7.00 -8.73
C SER A 148 16.29 7.83 -7.70
N LEU A 149 15.06 8.28 -8.02
CA LEU A 149 14.26 9.04 -7.07
C LEU A 149 13.91 8.17 -5.87
N GLY A 150 14.32 8.60 -4.68
CA GLY A 150 14.18 7.83 -3.45
C GLY A 150 12.74 7.35 -3.20
N TYR A 151 11.75 8.20 -3.47
CA TYR A 151 10.34 7.83 -3.37
C TYR A 151 9.94 6.70 -4.33
N ILE A 152 10.33 6.76 -5.61
CA ILE A 152 10.04 5.71 -6.60
C ILE A 152 10.70 4.38 -6.21
N VAL A 153 11.95 4.44 -5.75
CA VAL A 153 12.68 3.27 -5.27
C VAL A 153 11.98 2.65 -4.06
N ARG A 154 11.55 3.46 -3.09
CA ARG A 154 10.76 3.00 -1.94
C ARG A 154 9.43 2.37 -2.39
N GLN A 155 8.66 3.03 -3.26
CA GLN A 155 7.38 2.52 -3.79
C GLN A 155 7.52 1.16 -4.47
N PHE A 156 8.61 0.96 -5.21
CA PHE A 156 8.91 -0.34 -5.81
C PHE A 156 9.13 -1.43 -4.76
N TYR A 157 9.96 -1.17 -3.74
CA TYR A 157 10.25 -2.19 -2.72
C TYR A 157 9.07 -2.50 -1.81
N ILE A 158 8.23 -1.51 -1.47
CA ILE A 158 6.98 -1.79 -0.74
C ILE A 158 6.00 -2.58 -1.59
N GLY A 159 5.83 -2.25 -2.88
CA GLY A 159 4.99 -3.04 -3.79
C GLY A 159 5.46 -4.49 -3.90
N ARG A 160 6.78 -4.69 -4.02
CA ARG A 160 7.36 -6.04 -4.07
C ARG A 160 7.15 -6.80 -2.75
N ALA A 161 7.35 -6.13 -1.60
CA ALA A 161 7.09 -6.74 -0.30
C ALA A 161 5.61 -7.11 -0.13
N TYR A 162 4.70 -6.23 -0.57
CA TYR A 162 3.25 -6.46 -0.50
C TYR A 162 2.81 -7.65 -1.37
N ILE A 163 3.33 -7.80 -2.59
CA ILE A 163 3.06 -8.97 -3.44
C ILE A 163 3.49 -10.27 -2.75
N HIS A 164 4.63 -10.26 -2.05
CA HIS A 164 5.18 -11.45 -1.41
C HIS A 164 4.64 -11.71 0.00
N GLU A 165 3.87 -10.78 0.59
CA GLU A 165 3.29 -11.00 1.93
C GLU A 165 2.34 -12.21 1.94
N VAL A 166 1.78 -12.56 0.78
CA VAL A 166 0.91 -13.73 0.60
C VAL A 166 1.58 -15.04 0.98
N GLY A 167 2.93 -15.07 1.01
CA GLY A 167 3.69 -16.19 1.57
C GLY A 167 3.36 -16.46 3.04
N LEU A 168 2.85 -15.46 3.78
CA LEU A 168 2.45 -15.54 5.17
C LEU A 168 1.02 -16.09 5.37
N TYR A 169 0.23 -16.20 4.30
CA TYR A 169 -1.20 -16.53 4.41
C TYR A 169 -1.42 -18.02 4.66
N GLY A 170 -2.37 -18.34 5.54
CA GLY A 170 -2.74 -19.72 5.86
C GLY A 170 -1.68 -20.50 6.64
N ASN A 171 -0.60 -19.84 7.09
CA ASN A 171 0.45 -20.49 7.87
C ASN A 171 0.00 -20.64 9.32
N ILE A 172 -0.22 -21.88 9.74
CA ILE A 172 -0.50 -22.23 11.14
C ILE A 172 0.84 -22.40 11.86
N GLN A 173 0.98 -21.74 13.01
CA GLN A 173 2.19 -21.83 13.83
C GLN A 173 2.53 -23.30 14.15
N GLY A 174 3.76 -23.71 13.87
CA GLY A 174 4.25 -25.07 14.12
C GLY A 174 4.05 -26.07 12.97
N GLN A 175 3.36 -25.70 11.88
CA GLN A 175 3.35 -26.50 10.66
C GLN A 175 4.62 -26.25 9.83
N PRO A 176 5.22 -27.29 9.22
CA PRO A 176 6.37 -27.12 8.35
C PRO A 176 5.96 -26.33 7.10
N LEU A 177 6.71 -25.27 6.80
CA LEU A 177 6.50 -24.51 5.56
C LEU A 177 7.02 -25.30 4.36
N SER A 178 6.30 -25.22 3.24
CA SER A 178 6.84 -25.69 1.97
C SER A 178 8.02 -24.83 1.53
N LEU A 179 8.91 -25.40 0.71
CA LEU A 179 10.04 -24.66 0.11
C LEU A 179 9.55 -23.45 -0.71
N THR A 180 8.42 -23.60 -1.39
CA THR A 180 7.77 -22.54 -2.17
C THR A 180 7.38 -21.36 -1.28
N ARG A 181 6.63 -21.61 -0.19
CA ARG A 181 6.22 -20.56 0.76
C ARG A 181 7.42 -19.88 1.38
N MET A 182 8.42 -20.67 1.75
CA MET A 182 9.66 -20.14 2.30
C MET A 182 10.38 -19.20 1.34
N SER A 183 10.51 -19.58 0.07
CA SER A 183 11.11 -18.72 -0.96
C SER A 183 10.36 -17.40 -1.08
N ILE A 184 9.02 -17.44 -1.09
CA ILE A 184 8.18 -16.24 -1.15
C ILE A 184 8.40 -15.33 0.08
N ILE A 185 8.44 -15.90 1.29
CA ILE A 185 8.69 -15.14 2.53
C ILE A 185 10.10 -14.55 2.55
N CYS A 186 11.12 -15.26 2.06
CA CYS A 186 12.47 -14.74 1.94
C CYS A 186 12.55 -13.53 1.00
N GLU A 187 11.85 -13.57 -0.13
CA GLU A 187 11.75 -12.43 -1.06
C GLU A 187 10.97 -11.26 -0.45
N CYS A 188 9.92 -11.56 0.34
CA CYS A 188 9.18 -10.58 1.12
C CYS A 188 10.10 -9.82 2.09
N LEU A 189 10.82 -10.56 2.94
CA LEU A 189 11.76 -9.99 3.91
C LEU A 189 12.89 -9.24 3.22
N SER A 190 13.43 -9.76 2.12
CA SER A 190 14.50 -9.10 1.35
C SER A 190 14.05 -7.75 0.78
N SER A 191 12.81 -7.68 0.28
CA SER A 191 12.23 -6.46 -0.27
C SER A 191 11.93 -5.44 0.85
N ALA A 192 11.36 -5.91 1.95
CA ALA A 192 11.11 -5.12 3.15
C ALA A 192 12.39 -4.54 3.75
N SER A 193 13.47 -5.34 3.82
CA SER A 193 14.77 -4.88 4.29
C SER A 193 15.36 -3.80 3.40
N ARG A 194 15.28 -3.95 2.06
CA ARG A 194 15.73 -2.91 1.12
C ARG A 194 14.93 -1.62 1.27
N TYR A 195 13.62 -1.71 1.48
CA TYR A 195 12.79 -0.54 1.78
C TYR A 195 13.28 0.17 3.05
N LEU A 196 13.50 -0.57 4.15
CA LEU A 196 13.98 0.00 5.41
C LEU A 196 15.36 0.64 5.26
N SER A 197 16.29 0.02 4.53
CA SER A 197 17.59 0.63 4.21
C SER A 197 17.41 2.00 3.55
N HIS A 198 16.58 2.11 2.52
CA HIS A 198 16.32 3.38 1.86
C HIS A 198 15.64 4.42 2.75
N VAL A 199 14.78 3.99 3.67
CA VAL A 199 14.17 4.87 4.69
C VAL A 199 15.24 5.39 5.65
N LEU A 200 16.13 4.52 6.13
CA LEU A 200 17.20 4.89 7.05
C LEU A 200 18.26 5.79 6.41
N ASP A 201 18.42 5.74 5.09
CA ASP A 201 19.32 6.61 4.33
C ASP A 201 18.72 8.01 4.06
N CYS A 202 17.41 8.22 4.25
CA CYS A 202 16.80 9.54 4.04
C CYS A 202 17.29 10.54 5.10
N SER A 203 17.31 11.84 4.81
CA SER A 203 17.53 12.88 5.84
C SER A 203 16.25 13.16 6.64
N LEU A 204 16.36 13.78 7.81
CA LEU A 204 15.18 14.22 8.57
C LEU A 204 14.40 15.33 7.85
N GLU A 205 15.11 16.22 7.14
CA GLU A 205 14.50 17.24 6.29
C GLU A 205 13.61 16.59 5.22
N HIS A 206 14.11 15.55 4.54
CA HIS A 206 13.31 14.84 3.55
C HIS A 206 12.12 14.09 4.17
N MET A 207 12.24 13.62 5.41
CA MET A 207 11.13 13.02 6.15
C MET A 207 10.07 14.05 6.58
N ALA A 208 10.41 15.34 6.65
CA ALA A 208 9.45 16.40 6.98
C ALA A 208 8.40 16.58 5.87
N ASP A 209 8.79 16.31 4.62
CA ASP A 209 7.90 16.38 3.45
C ASP A 209 7.04 15.12 3.27
N TRP A 210 7.17 14.14 4.18
CA TRP A 210 6.46 12.87 4.04
C TRP A 210 4.98 12.99 4.34
N THR A 211 4.21 12.29 3.52
CA THR A 211 2.77 12.18 3.70
C THR A 211 2.43 11.14 4.77
N CYS A 212 1.18 11.14 5.22
CA CYS A 212 0.69 10.12 6.13
C CYS A 212 0.79 8.70 5.52
N SER A 213 0.82 8.57 4.19
CA SER A 213 1.00 7.29 3.50
C SER A 213 2.44 6.76 3.63
N ASP A 214 3.45 7.63 3.67
CA ASP A 214 4.85 7.23 3.86
C ASP A 214 5.08 6.66 5.26
N TRP A 215 4.53 7.32 6.29
CA TRP A 215 4.62 6.84 7.68
C TRP A 215 3.89 5.50 7.88
N ARG A 216 2.72 5.33 7.25
CA ARG A 216 2.00 4.04 7.25
C ARG A 216 2.79 2.95 6.55
N SER A 217 3.44 3.28 5.43
CA SER A 217 4.28 2.36 4.68
C SER A 217 5.43 1.83 5.53
N ILE A 218 6.05 2.69 6.37
CA ILE A 218 7.08 2.24 7.32
C ILE A 218 6.49 1.31 8.37
N ASN A 219 5.36 1.69 8.97
CA ASN A 219 4.71 0.84 9.96
C ASN A 219 4.42 -0.56 9.43
N PHE A 220 3.85 -0.63 8.22
CA PHE A 220 3.61 -1.87 7.51
C PHE A 220 4.87 -2.71 7.33
N ILE A 221 5.93 -2.10 6.80
CA ILE A 221 7.18 -2.82 6.54
C ILE A 221 7.85 -3.30 7.84
N VAL A 222 7.76 -2.54 8.94
CA VAL A 222 8.25 -2.98 10.26
C VAL A 222 7.48 -4.22 10.73
N MET A 223 6.14 -4.18 10.70
CA MET A 223 5.31 -5.33 11.09
C MET A 223 5.58 -6.55 10.19
N LEU A 224 5.64 -6.34 8.88
CA LEU A 224 5.86 -7.38 7.89
C LEU A 224 7.24 -8.04 8.06
N SER A 225 8.28 -7.23 8.26
CA SER A 225 9.65 -7.72 8.51
C SER A 225 9.71 -8.57 9.77
N THR A 226 9.06 -8.13 10.85
CA THR A 226 8.98 -8.86 12.11
C THR A 226 8.28 -10.21 11.93
N LYS A 227 7.12 -10.24 11.26
CA LYS A 227 6.41 -11.49 10.97
C LYS A 227 7.26 -12.46 10.15
N CYS A 228 7.87 -11.98 9.07
CA CYS A 228 8.71 -12.80 8.21
C CYS A 228 9.90 -13.37 9.00
N SER A 229 10.57 -12.53 9.81
CA SER A 229 11.68 -12.95 10.67
C SER A 229 11.23 -14.08 11.61
N ILE A 230 10.13 -13.90 12.34
CA ILE A 230 9.61 -14.91 13.27
C ILE A 230 9.31 -16.24 12.57
N ILE A 231 8.59 -16.20 11.45
CA ILE A 231 8.16 -17.42 10.74
C ILE A 231 9.35 -18.17 10.14
N LEU A 232 10.32 -17.46 9.55
CA LEU A 232 11.54 -18.08 9.03
C LEU A 232 12.37 -18.71 10.14
N ASN A 233 12.38 -18.11 11.33
CA ASN A 233 13.18 -18.57 12.46
C ASN A 233 12.48 -19.70 13.24
N SER A 234 11.18 -19.90 13.04
CA SER A 234 10.39 -21.01 13.61
C SER A 234 10.72 -22.37 13.02
N ASN A 235 11.37 -22.40 11.86
CA ASN A 235 11.64 -23.63 11.14
C ASN A 235 13.11 -24.08 11.40
N PRO A 236 13.35 -25.12 12.23
CA PRO A 236 14.69 -25.49 12.69
C PRO A 236 15.63 -25.89 11.55
N SER A 237 15.07 -26.42 10.45
CA SER A 237 15.81 -26.82 9.27
C SER A 237 16.45 -25.64 8.50
N TRP A 238 16.09 -24.40 8.85
CA TRP A 238 16.56 -23.18 8.18
C TRP A 238 17.09 -22.11 9.15
N ALA A 239 17.14 -22.42 10.45
CA ALA A 239 17.77 -21.58 11.45
C ALA A 239 19.30 -21.61 11.31
N THR A 240 19.81 -20.89 10.32
CA THR A 240 21.25 -20.70 10.05
C THR A 240 21.81 -19.50 10.81
N SER A 241 23.14 -19.30 10.84
CA SER A 241 23.77 -18.11 11.44
C SER A 241 23.26 -16.79 10.85
N ASP A 242 22.81 -16.80 9.59
CA ASP A 242 22.18 -15.65 8.91
C ASP A 242 20.90 -15.18 9.63
N THR A 243 20.20 -16.08 10.30
CA THR A 243 18.98 -15.81 11.08
C THR A 243 19.20 -14.80 12.20
N SER A 244 20.20 -15.03 13.03
CA SER A 244 20.53 -14.15 14.16
C SER A 244 20.98 -12.77 13.68
N GLN A 245 21.68 -12.72 12.54
CA GLN A 245 22.11 -11.46 11.92
C GLN A 245 20.92 -10.66 11.40
N ARG A 246 19.98 -11.29 10.69
CA ARG A 246 18.74 -10.64 10.21
C ARG A 246 17.90 -10.10 11.37
N ALA A 247 17.74 -10.88 12.43
CA ALA A 247 16.99 -10.48 13.62
C ALA A 247 17.64 -9.27 14.32
N ALA A 248 18.96 -9.30 14.53
CA ALA A 248 19.70 -8.19 15.14
C ALA A 248 19.68 -6.92 14.27
N TRP A 249 19.74 -7.08 12.94
CA TRP A 249 19.63 -5.97 12.00
C TRP A 249 18.26 -5.31 12.07
N LEU A 250 17.17 -6.08 12.11
CA LEU A 250 15.81 -5.56 12.22
C LEU A 250 15.62 -4.78 13.53
N ASP A 251 16.08 -5.33 14.66
CA ASP A 251 16.04 -4.65 15.95
C ASP A 251 16.76 -3.29 15.91
N LYS A 252 17.94 -3.24 15.29
CA LYS A 252 18.70 -2.00 15.10
C LYS A 252 17.98 -1.00 14.20
N CYS A 253 17.31 -1.49 13.15
CA CYS A 253 16.49 -0.64 12.29
C CYS A 253 15.36 0.00 13.07
N ILE A 254 14.64 -0.77 13.88
CA ILE A 254 13.54 -0.26 14.71
C ILE A 254 14.05 0.77 15.72
N ASP A 255 15.19 0.53 16.38
CA ASP A 255 15.80 1.50 17.29
C ASP A 255 16.16 2.81 16.57
N THR A 256 16.73 2.71 15.38
CA THR A 256 17.13 3.87 14.57
C THR A 256 15.89 4.67 14.15
N LEU A 257 14.83 3.99 13.70
CA LEU A 257 13.55 4.64 13.37
C LEU A 257 12.95 5.35 14.58
N CYS A 258 12.94 4.72 15.75
CA CYS A 258 12.46 5.34 16.99
C CYS A 258 13.29 6.57 17.35
N SER A 259 14.63 6.48 17.30
CA SER A 259 15.52 7.60 17.59
C SER A 259 15.26 8.78 16.66
N ARG A 260 15.15 8.51 15.35
CA ARG A 260 14.89 9.54 14.34
C ARG A 260 13.53 10.20 14.52
N LEU A 261 12.52 9.44 14.91
CA LEU A 261 11.19 9.99 15.13
C LEU A 261 11.10 10.86 16.39
N ASN A 262 11.85 10.51 17.45
CA ASN A 262 12.01 11.38 18.62
C ASN A 262 12.75 12.69 18.24
N GLU A 263 13.80 12.60 17.42
CA GLU A 263 14.53 13.78 16.93
C GLU A 263 13.60 14.67 16.08
N PHE A 264 12.84 14.07 15.18
CA PHE A 264 11.84 14.76 14.37
C PHE A 264 10.80 15.51 15.23
N GLN A 265 10.30 14.89 16.30
CA GLN A 265 9.38 15.53 17.24
C GLN A 265 10.03 16.70 17.99
N SER A 266 11.30 16.58 18.37
CA SER A 266 12.02 17.65 19.08
C SER A 266 12.23 18.90 18.22
N LEU A 267 12.22 18.75 16.90
CA LEU A 267 12.35 19.82 15.92
C LEU A 267 10.98 20.44 15.53
N ALA A 268 9.87 19.78 15.86
CA ALA A 268 8.55 20.27 15.51
C ALA A 268 8.19 21.53 16.33
N PRO A 269 7.64 22.59 15.70
CA PRO A 269 7.19 23.77 16.44
C PRO A 269 6.14 23.37 17.49
N ALA A 270 6.26 23.94 18.70
CA ALA A 270 5.50 23.57 19.90
C ALA A 270 3.96 23.51 19.74
N GLY A 271 3.40 24.08 18.66
CA GLY A 271 1.97 24.08 18.33
C GLY A 271 1.42 22.76 17.75
N LEU A 272 2.25 21.82 17.30
CA LEU A 272 1.79 20.52 16.76
C LEU A 272 1.47 19.48 17.86
N ASN A 273 1.88 19.75 19.11
CA ASN A 273 1.69 18.85 20.25
C ASN A 273 0.33 19.02 20.96
N TYR A 274 -0.58 19.84 20.43
CA TYR A 274 -1.84 20.22 21.08
C TYR A 274 -3.05 19.36 20.72
N TYR A 275 -2.91 18.39 19.83
CA TYR A 275 -3.99 17.44 19.53
C TYR A 275 -3.80 16.17 20.36
N GLU A 276 -4.86 15.73 21.04
CA GLU A 276 -4.89 14.51 21.86
C GLU A 276 -4.23 13.32 21.12
N GLY A 277 -3.10 12.86 21.67
CA GLY A 277 -2.33 11.74 21.14
C GLY A 277 -1.44 12.12 19.95
N ASN A 278 -0.19 12.46 20.24
CA ASN A 278 0.84 12.64 19.21
C ASN A 278 0.97 11.34 18.39
N HIS A 279 0.52 11.35 17.14
CA HIS A 279 0.53 10.19 16.24
C HIS A 279 1.89 9.49 16.22
N PHE A 280 2.97 10.29 16.26
CA PHE A 280 4.34 9.80 16.25
C PHE A 280 4.74 9.13 17.59
N GLU A 281 4.25 9.60 18.74
CA GLU A 281 4.47 8.92 20.03
C GLU A 281 3.81 7.53 20.04
N LYS A 282 2.57 7.44 19.51
CA LYS A 282 1.88 6.16 19.34
C LYS A 282 2.67 5.24 18.42
N LEU A 283 3.20 5.76 17.31
CA LEU A 283 4.00 4.99 16.36
C LEU A 283 5.30 4.46 17.01
N ILE A 284 6.00 5.29 17.79
CA ILE A 284 7.20 4.90 18.55
C ILE A 284 6.84 3.80 19.56
N SER A 285 5.75 3.96 20.31
CA SER A 285 5.31 2.95 21.28
C SER A 285 5.05 1.62 20.59
N ASN A 286 4.27 1.63 19.51
CA ASN A 286 3.95 0.43 18.74
C ASN A 286 5.22 -0.27 18.21
N TRP A 287 6.19 0.48 17.70
CA TRP A 287 7.45 -0.11 17.21
C TRP A 287 8.30 -0.70 18.34
N LYS A 288 8.33 -0.08 19.52
CA LYS A 288 8.97 -0.66 20.71
C LYS A 288 8.30 -1.96 21.13
N ASP A 289 6.97 -2.01 21.10
CA ASP A 289 6.20 -3.21 21.44
C ASP A 289 6.46 -4.34 20.43
N VAL A 290 6.46 -4.03 19.13
CA VAL A 290 6.81 -4.97 18.05
C VAL A 290 8.23 -5.51 18.22
N LYS A 291 9.21 -4.65 18.56
CA LYS A 291 10.59 -5.07 18.82
C LYS A 291 10.68 -5.96 20.06
N ALA A 292 10.05 -5.58 21.16
CA ALA A 292 10.05 -6.38 22.39
C ALA A 292 9.44 -7.77 22.15
N TYR A 293 8.35 -7.83 21.36
CA TYR A 293 7.73 -9.08 20.93
C TYR A 293 8.70 -9.93 20.10
N HIS A 294 9.31 -9.34 19.06
CA HIS A 294 10.32 -10.00 18.23
C HIS A 294 11.46 -10.59 19.08
N GLN A 295 12.02 -9.81 19.99
CA GLN A 295 13.13 -10.24 20.85
C GLN A 295 12.76 -11.39 21.80
N ARG A 296 11.57 -11.35 22.40
CA ARG A 296 11.08 -12.45 23.26
C ARG A 296 10.98 -13.73 22.46
N TRP A 297 10.42 -13.62 21.25
CA TRP A 297 10.21 -14.75 20.35
C TRP A 297 11.54 -15.38 19.91
N ILE A 298 12.51 -14.57 19.46
CA ILE A 298 13.83 -15.04 19.01
C ILE A 298 14.63 -15.70 20.14
N ARG A 299 14.48 -15.25 21.39
CA ARG A 299 15.18 -15.83 22.55
C ARG A 299 14.63 -17.19 22.98
N GLY A 300 13.59 -17.71 22.31
CA GLY A 300 12.98 -18.98 22.68
C GLY A 300 12.37 -18.96 24.08
N ILE A 301 12.00 -17.77 24.59
CA ILE A 301 11.19 -17.66 25.80
C ILE A 301 9.83 -18.22 25.41
N SER A 302 9.63 -19.51 25.67
CA SER A 302 8.35 -20.18 25.55
C SER A 302 7.30 -19.31 26.23
N LEU A 303 6.24 -18.97 25.51
CA LEU A 303 5.00 -18.44 26.08
C LEU A 303 4.31 -19.58 26.85
N SER A 304 5.02 -20.15 27.82
CA SER A 304 4.59 -21.27 28.67
C SER A 304 3.69 -20.81 29.82
N GLU A 305 3.49 -19.51 29.99
CA GLU A 305 2.41 -18.95 30.79
C GLU A 305 1.47 -18.23 29.82
N ALA A 306 0.51 -18.99 29.30
CA ALA A 306 -0.37 -18.62 28.19
C ALA A 306 0.42 -18.20 26.94
N ALA A 307 0.44 -19.06 25.91
CA ALA A 307 0.48 -18.55 24.56
C ALA A 307 -0.59 -17.45 24.52
N PRO A 308 -0.23 -16.17 24.30
CA PRO A 308 -1.22 -15.13 24.19
C PRO A 308 -2.09 -15.62 23.06
N THR A 309 -3.36 -15.87 23.37
CA THR A 309 -4.30 -16.34 22.37
C THR A 309 -4.15 -15.43 21.17
N ASP A 310 -4.09 -15.99 19.95
CA ASP A 310 -3.95 -15.25 18.69
C ASP A 310 -4.81 -13.98 18.67
N SER A 311 -5.94 -13.94 19.40
CA SER A 311 -6.78 -12.76 19.61
C SER A 311 -6.07 -11.49 20.11
N GLU A 312 -5.21 -11.55 21.15
CA GLU A 312 -4.58 -10.37 21.77
C GLU A 312 -3.54 -9.70 20.87
N TYR A 313 -2.91 -10.49 19.98
CA TYR A 313 -1.81 -10.05 19.11
C TYR A 313 -2.19 -10.02 17.62
N SER A 314 -3.34 -10.60 17.26
CA SER A 314 -3.96 -10.37 15.95
C SER A 314 -4.15 -8.88 15.72
N ASP A 315 -4.45 -8.10 16.76
CA ASP A 315 -4.62 -6.65 16.66
C ASP A 315 -3.30 -5.91 16.34
N ILE A 316 -2.16 -6.36 16.85
CA ILE A 316 -0.82 -5.78 16.54
C ILE A 316 -0.44 -6.03 15.08
N PHE A 317 -0.97 -7.10 14.50
CA PHE A 317 -0.56 -7.64 13.22
C PHE A 317 -1.67 -7.67 12.16
N SER A 318 -2.85 -7.15 12.49
CA SER A 318 -4.02 -7.14 11.63
C SER A 318 -3.86 -6.07 10.55
N ILE A 319 -4.34 -6.38 9.35
CA ILE A 319 -4.48 -5.37 8.29
C ILE A 319 -5.43 -4.23 8.75
N SER A 320 -6.29 -4.44 9.75
CA SER A 320 -7.06 -3.35 10.37
C SER A 320 -6.22 -2.35 11.18
N SER A 321 -5.09 -2.77 11.78
CA SER A 321 -4.12 -1.86 12.41
C SER A 321 -3.16 -1.22 11.40
N PHE A 322 -3.00 -1.80 10.21
CA PHE A 322 -2.39 -1.16 9.05
C PHE A 322 -3.19 0.06 8.55
N TRP A 323 -4.52 0.03 8.67
CA TRP A 323 -5.41 1.12 8.23
C TRP A 323 -5.99 2.02 9.34
N GLY A 324 -5.75 1.71 10.61
CA GLY A 324 -6.22 2.52 11.75
C GLY A 324 -7.72 2.45 12.02
N PHE A 325 -8.41 1.38 11.60
CA PHE A 325 -9.82 1.17 11.96
C PHE A 325 -9.90 0.32 13.23
N GLN A 326 -9.82 0.97 14.39
CA GLN A 326 -10.56 0.48 15.56
C GLN A 326 -12.00 0.95 15.38
N GLY A 327 -12.91 0.02 15.13
CA GLY A 327 -14.33 0.33 15.11
C GLY A 327 -14.76 0.82 16.49
N GLN A 328 -14.97 2.12 16.66
CA GLN A 328 -16.01 2.55 17.56
C GLN A 328 -17.32 2.23 16.84
N GLY A 329 -18.07 1.29 17.39
CA GLY A 329 -19.46 1.07 17.01
C GLY A 329 -20.18 2.40 17.11
N ILE A 330 -20.63 2.91 15.97
CA ILE A 330 -21.73 3.85 15.95
C ILE A 330 -22.95 2.95 16.07
N ASP A 331 -23.48 2.85 17.29
CA ASP A 331 -24.84 2.36 17.49
C ASP A 331 -25.77 3.26 16.66
N VAL A 332 -26.60 2.59 15.86
CA VAL A 332 -27.60 3.18 14.95
C VAL A 332 -28.62 4.01 15.71
#